data_AF-A0A671S4T6-F1
#
_entry.id   AF-A0A671S4T6-F1
#
_cell.length_a   1.000
_cell.length_b   1.000
_cell.length_c   1.000
_cell.angle_alpha   90.00
_cell.angle_beta   90.00
_cell.angle_gamma   90.00
#
_symmetry.space_group_name_H-M   'P 1'
#
loop_
_entity.id
_entity.type
_entity.pdbx_description
1 polymer ?
#
loop_
_entity_poly.entity_id
_entity_poly.type
_entity_poly.pdbx_seq_one_letter_code
_entity_poly.pdbx_strand_id
1 'polypeptide(L)'
;MDTAHILLTLKQGPRSLENYIQEYLAIAYYSDLPDCLLIEFFCDGINQPLRSKLRHEGPCSSLCQFMDYALLTVGSLFTVGVAEEECGTASRTEMVAAPERTHKMAATTTGHVITAIREPSQVTTDLREPSQVTTDLREPSQVTTDLREPSQVTTDLREPSQVTTDLREPSQVTTDLREPSQVTTDLREPSQVTTDLREPSQVTTDLREPSQVTTDLCEPSKITVDLHESSQVTADLHELSQVTVDLREPSQVTVDLCEPSKITVDLHEPSQVTTDLCEPSQVTTDLREPRQVTTDLHEPSQVTADLHELSQVTVDLREPSQVTVDLCEPSKITVDLHESSQVTVDRHESSQVMVDRHG
;
A
#
# COMPACT_ATOMS: atom_id res chain seq x y z
N MET A 1 47.23 -3.75 -4.75
CA MET A 1 47.66 -3.12 -3.50
C MET A 1 47.29 -4.09 -2.38
N ASP A 2 48.13 -4.21 -1.36
CA ASP A 2 47.87 -5.11 -0.23
C ASP A 2 46.67 -4.58 0.57
N THR A 3 45.53 -5.30 0.53
CA THR A 3 44.28 -4.88 1.19
C THR A 3 44.44 -4.77 2.70
N ALA A 4 45.31 -5.59 3.30
CA ALA A 4 45.65 -5.49 4.71
C ALA A 4 46.33 -4.15 5.06
N HIS A 5 47.23 -3.66 4.20
CA HIS A 5 47.90 -2.37 4.40
C HIS A 5 46.93 -1.19 4.30
N ILE A 6 45.94 -1.28 3.40
CA ILE A 6 44.90 -0.24 3.26
C ILE A 6 44.01 -0.23 4.51
N LEU A 7 43.56 -1.39 4.98
CA LEU A 7 42.72 -1.49 6.19
C LEU A 7 43.43 -0.95 7.44
N LEU A 8 44.72 -1.25 7.61
CA LEU A 8 45.53 -0.76 8.73
C LEU A 8 45.70 0.77 8.76
N THR A 9 45.74 1.39 7.58
CA THR A 9 45.96 2.84 7.43
C THR A 9 44.66 3.63 7.42
N LEU A 10 43.50 2.99 7.26
CA LEU A 10 42.19 3.63 7.24
C LEU A 10 41.77 4.12 8.64
N LYS A 11 41.55 5.44 8.77
CA LYS A 11 41.12 6.09 10.03
C LYS A 11 39.80 6.84 9.87
N GLN A 12 38.86 6.70 10.80
CA GLN A 12 37.57 7.40 10.78
C GLN A 12 37.75 8.92 10.61
N GLY A 13 38.61 9.54 11.43
CA GLY A 13 38.89 10.97 11.33
C GLY A 13 37.61 11.80 11.52
N PRO A 14 37.35 12.84 10.69
CA PRO A 14 36.14 13.65 10.82
C PRO A 14 34.88 13.02 10.19
N ARG A 15 34.97 11.80 9.62
CA ARG A 15 33.86 11.13 8.93
C ARG A 15 32.84 10.59 9.94
N SER A 16 31.58 10.52 9.50
CA SER A 16 30.54 9.80 10.25
C SER A 16 30.92 8.30 10.37
N LEU A 17 30.35 7.62 11.35
CA LEU A 17 30.66 6.20 11.57
C LEU A 17 30.15 5.35 10.40
N GLU A 18 29.00 5.70 9.84
CA GLU A 18 28.35 5.04 8.70
C GLU A 18 29.24 5.09 7.46
N ASN A 19 29.72 6.27 7.07
CA ASN A 19 30.58 6.43 5.90
C ASN A 19 31.91 5.69 6.08
N TYR A 20 32.46 5.72 7.30
CA TYR A 20 33.67 4.97 7.62
C TYR A 20 33.44 3.46 7.52
N ILE A 21 32.32 2.94 8.05
CA ILE A 21 31.96 1.53 8.00
C ILE A 21 31.73 1.07 6.55
N GLN A 22 31.02 1.85 5.73
CA GLN A 22 30.80 1.53 4.32
C GLN A 22 32.12 1.40 3.55
N GLU A 23 33.03 2.36 3.72
CA GLU A 23 34.35 2.33 3.08
C GLU A 23 35.21 1.18 3.60
N TYR A 24 35.12 0.91 4.91
CA TYR A 24 35.81 -0.20 5.55
C TYR A 24 35.34 -1.56 4.99
N LEU A 25 34.03 -1.77 4.90
CA LEU A 25 33.43 -2.99 4.37
C LEU A 25 33.71 -3.19 2.88
N ALA A 26 33.71 -2.11 2.10
CA ALA A 26 34.06 -2.17 0.69
C ALA A 26 35.50 -2.67 0.47
N ILE A 27 36.44 -2.33 1.36
CA ILE A 27 37.82 -2.82 1.30
C ILE A 27 37.93 -4.23 1.90
N ALA A 28 37.23 -4.49 3.01
CA ALA A 28 37.22 -5.79 3.68
C ALA A 28 36.63 -6.90 2.80
N TYR A 29 35.65 -6.59 1.96
CA TYR A 29 35.06 -7.53 0.99
C TYR A 29 36.09 -8.12 0.01
N TYR A 30 37.13 -7.35 -0.34
CA TYR A 30 38.22 -7.82 -1.22
C TYR A 30 39.42 -8.38 -0.43
N SER A 31 39.25 -8.65 0.86
CA SER A 31 40.29 -9.16 1.73
C SER A 31 40.02 -10.62 2.09
N ASP A 32 41.06 -11.46 2.04
CA ASP A 32 41.01 -12.85 2.52
C ASP A 32 41.28 -12.96 4.04
N LEU A 33 41.15 -11.86 4.78
CA LEU A 33 41.42 -11.81 6.22
C LEU A 33 40.23 -12.36 7.01
N PRO A 34 40.47 -13.11 8.10
CA PRO A 34 39.41 -13.56 9.01
C PRO A 34 38.78 -12.39 9.78
N ASP A 35 37.50 -12.53 10.11
CA ASP A 35 36.69 -11.53 10.85
C ASP A 35 37.38 -11.01 12.11
N CYS A 36 38.10 -11.86 12.85
CA CYS A 36 38.81 -11.42 14.05
C CYS A 36 39.87 -10.34 13.75
N LEU A 37 40.62 -10.46 12.65
CA LEU A 37 41.60 -9.46 12.23
C LEU A 37 40.93 -8.21 11.66
N LEU A 38 39.82 -8.40 10.93
CA LEU A 38 39.02 -7.28 10.42
C LEU A 38 38.40 -6.47 11.56
N ILE A 39 37.97 -7.09 12.66
CA ILE A 39 37.48 -6.39 13.85
C ILE A 39 38.61 -5.62 14.54
N GLU A 40 39.80 -6.19 14.66
CA GLU A 40 40.96 -5.51 15.25
C GLU A 40 41.37 -4.27 14.46
N PHE A 41 41.47 -4.38 13.13
CA PHE A 41 41.83 -3.27 12.24
C PHE A 41 40.78 -2.16 12.27
N PHE A 42 39.49 -2.52 12.28
CA PHE A 42 38.39 -1.58 12.43
C PHE A 42 38.49 -0.82 13.77
N CYS A 43 38.69 -1.53 14.88
CA CYS A 43 38.87 -0.93 16.20
C CYS A 43 40.06 0.04 16.26
N ASP A 44 41.09 -0.17 15.44
CA ASP A 44 42.25 0.72 15.38
C ASP A 44 42.00 1.98 14.55
N GLY A 45 41.01 1.97 13.67
CA GLY A 45 40.65 3.12 12.84
C GLY A 45 39.60 4.05 13.45
N ILE A 46 38.81 3.60 14.43
CA ILE A 46 37.73 4.38 15.06
C ILE A 46 38.24 5.43 16.08
N ASN A 47 37.50 6.53 16.21
CA ASN A 47 37.78 7.58 17.18
C ASN A 47 37.41 7.19 18.63
N GLN A 48 38.03 7.85 19.62
CA GLN A 48 37.57 7.79 21.01
C GLN A 48 36.29 8.64 21.19
N PRO A 49 35.35 8.28 22.09
CA PRO A 49 35.41 7.20 23.10
C PRO A 49 34.90 5.83 22.59
N LEU A 50 34.32 5.78 21.39
CA LEU A 50 33.68 4.58 20.84
C LEU A 50 34.66 3.41 20.75
N ARG A 51 35.90 3.66 20.30
CA ARG A 51 36.98 2.66 20.26
C ARG A 51 37.17 1.92 21.59
N SER A 52 37.19 2.65 22.70
CA SER A 52 37.33 2.03 24.03
C SER A 52 36.16 1.13 24.34
N LYS A 53 34.93 1.58 24.09
CA LYS A 53 33.71 0.81 24.38
C LYS A 53 33.65 -0.47 23.56
N LEU A 54 33.92 -0.40 22.26
CA LEU A 54 33.88 -1.56 21.37
C LEU A 54 34.93 -2.62 21.69
N ARG A 55 36.13 -2.23 22.17
CA ARG A 55 37.16 -3.19 22.60
C ARG A 55 36.81 -3.96 23.88
N HIS A 56 35.93 -3.43 24.73
CA HIS A 56 35.56 -4.07 26.00
C HIS A 56 34.23 -4.81 25.91
N GLU A 57 33.28 -4.32 25.11
CA GLU A 57 31.90 -4.80 25.09
C GLU A 57 31.46 -5.35 23.73
N GLY A 58 32.30 -5.25 22.69
CA GLY A 58 31.95 -5.66 21.34
C GLY A 58 31.85 -7.19 21.16
N PRO A 59 30.89 -7.69 20.36
CA PRO A 59 30.72 -9.13 20.12
C PRO A 59 31.82 -9.69 19.18
N CYS A 60 32.55 -10.72 19.60
CA CYS A 60 33.65 -11.29 18.79
C CYS A 60 33.22 -12.38 17.78
N SER A 61 31.97 -12.37 17.33
CA SER A 61 31.35 -13.46 16.53
C SER A 61 31.60 -13.30 15.03
N SER A 62 31.07 -12.23 14.43
CA SER A 62 31.25 -11.92 13.00
C SER A 62 31.48 -10.43 12.79
N LEU A 63 32.10 -10.07 11.66
CA LEU A 63 32.36 -8.68 11.31
C LEU A 63 31.04 -7.88 11.20
N CYS A 64 30.01 -8.44 10.55
CA CYS A 64 28.71 -7.78 10.37
C CYS A 64 28.04 -7.48 11.72
N GLN A 65 27.96 -8.48 12.61
CA GLN A 65 27.35 -8.30 13.94
C GLN A 65 28.13 -7.28 14.79
N PHE A 66 29.45 -7.20 14.60
CA PHE A 66 30.27 -6.20 15.25
C PHE A 66 29.99 -4.78 14.73
N MET A 67 29.77 -4.61 13.42
CA MET A 67 29.43 -3.31 12.83
C MET A 67 28.04 -2.84 13.27
N ASP A 68 27.05 -3.72 13.30
CA ASP A 68 25.71 -3.41 13.82
C ASP A 68 25.77 -2.97 15.27
N TYR A 69 26.53 -3.66 16.10
CA TYR A 69 26.75 -3.26 17.49
C TYR A 69 27.42 -1.88 17.59
N ALA A 70 28.38 -1.57 16.72
CA ALA A 70 29.05 -0.27 16.68
C ALA A 70 28.09 0.86 16.28
N LEU A 71 27.24 0.62 15.29
CA LEU A 71 26.22 1.56 14.81
C LEU A 71 25.14 1.79 15.87
N LEU A 72 24.65 0.71 16.50
CA LEU A 72 23.71 0.78 17.61
C LEU A 72 24.28 1.55 18.80
N THR A 73 25.57 1.39 19.09
CA THR A 73 26.25 2.08 20.20
C THR A 73 26.25 3.60 20.03
N VAL A 74 26.23 4.10 18.80
CA VAL A 74 26.13 5.54 18.50
C VAL A 74 24.70 5.99 18.19
N GLY A 75 23.72 5.09 18.27
CA GLY A 75 22.32 5.36 17.93
C GLY A 75 22.08 5.53 16.44
N SER A 76 22.94 4.97 15.59
CA SER A 76 22.77 4.95 14.14
C SER A 76 21.77 3.87 13.73
N LEU A 77 20.91 4.20 12.76
CA LEU A 77 19.92 3.29 12.17
C LEU A 77 20.46 2.53 10.95
N PHE A 78 21.73 2.73 10.58
CA PHE A 78 22.38 1.95 9.54
C PHE A 78 22.57 0.50 10.03
N THR A 79 22.22 -0.48 9.22
CA THR A 79 22.49 -1.91 9.50
C THR A 79 23.40 -2.49 8.42
N VAL A 80 24.29 -3.39 8.83
CA VAL A 80 25.28 -4.06 7.99
C VAL A 80 24.82 -5.49 7.75
N GLY A 81 23.87 -5.66 6.83
CA GLY A 81 23.77 -6.88 6.01
C GLY A 81 22.51 -7.75 6.11
N VAL A 82 22.17 -8.24 4.91
CA VAL A 82 21.43 -9.44 4.46
C VAL A 82 19.95 -9.60 4.88
N ALA A 83 19.09 -9.48 3.87
CA ALA A 83 17.76 -10.11 3.84
C ALA A 83 17.92 -11.63 3.96
N GLU A 84 17.54 -12.19 5.10
CA GLU A 84 17.35 -13.64 5.21
C GLU A 84 15.91 -13.93 5.65
N GLU A 85 15.36 -14.94 4.98
CA GLU A 85 14.02 -15.49 5.09
C GLU A 85 13.65 -15.95 6.52
N GLU A 86 12.34 -16.01 6.76
CA GLU A 86 11.70 -16.49 7.99
C GLU A 86 12.38 -17.70 8.66
N CYS A 87 12.53 -17.67 9.99
CA CYS A 87 11.97 -18.71 10.86
C CYS A 87 12.02 -18.29 12.34
N GLY A 88 10.82 -18.09 12.92
CA GLY A 88 10.42 -18.85 14.11
C GLY A 88 11.06 -18.54 15.48
N THR A 89 10.15 -18.12 16.37
CA THR A 89 10.04 -18.50 17.78
C THR A 89 10.54 -17.55 18.89
N ALA A 90 9.54 -17.15 19.68
CA ALA A 90 9.52 -17.15 21.13
C ALA A 90 10.02 -15.91 21.90
N SER A 91 9.02 -15.15 22.37
CA SER A 91 8.77 -14.90 23.80
C SER A 91 9.84 -14.18 24.63
N ARG A 92 9.53 -12.94 25.04
CA ARG A 92 8.90 -12.61 26.36
C ARG A 92 9.57 -11.42 27.07
N THR A 93 8.72 -10.49 27.57
CA THR A 93 8.87 -9.65 28.80
C THR A 93 10.07 -8.68 28.89
N GLU A 94 10.01 -7.42 29.30
CA GLU A 94 9.04 -6.56 30.01
C GLU A 94 9.35 -5.08 29.66
N MET A 95 8.29 -4.29 29.49
CA MET A 95 8.03 -2.96 30.08
C MET A 95 9.22 -2.10 30.58
N VAL A 96 9.51 -0.97 29.93
CA VAL A 96 9.72 0.36 30.57
C VAL A 96 9.35 1.47 29.58
N ALA A 97 8.63 2.46 30.10
CA ALA A 97 8.02 3.62 29.43
C ALA A 97 8.91 4.41 28.44
N ALA A 98 8.21 4.92 27.43
CA ALA A 98 8.66 5.76 26.32
C ALA A 98 9.41 7.05 26.72
N PRO A 99 10.28 7.54 25.82
CA PRO A 99 10.37 8.95 25.50
C PRO A 99 9.88 9.21 24.07
N GLU A 100 9.05 10.24 23.92
CA GLU A 100 8.61 10.81 22.63
C GLU A 100 9.82 11.08 21.72
N ARG A 101 9.85 10.44 20.55
CA ARG A 101 10.88 10.67 19.51
C ARG A 101 10.23 11.16 18.23
N THR A 102 10.38 12.44 17.95
CA THR A 102 10.11 13.02 16.64
C THR A 102 11.26 12.67 15.70
N HIS A 103 11.05 11.77 14.74
CA HIS A 103 12.04 11.37 13.75
C HIS A 103 11.73 12.04 12.40
N LYS A 104 12.61 12.93 11.95
CA LYS A 104 12.57 13.53 10.61
C LYS A 104 13.82 13.06 9.86
N MET A 105 13.66 12.17 8.88
CA MET A 105 14.74 11.78 7.97
C MET A 105 14.62 12.61 6.68
N ALA A 106 15.66 13.40 6.39
CA ALA A 106 15.89 13.99 5.09
C ALA A 106 17.28 13.54 4.65
N ALA A 107 17.36 12.52 3.79
CA ALA A 107 18.62 12.02 3.27
C ALA A 107 18.45 11.58 1.82
N THR A 108 19.21 12.19 0.92
CA THR A 108 19.42 11.68 -0.44
C THR A 108 20.24 10.40 -0.34
N THR A 109 19.58 9.26 -0.12
CA THR A 109 20.21 7.94 -0.06
C THR A 109 19.60 7.09 -1.16
N THR A 110 20.38 6.90 -2.23
CA THR A 110 20.15 5.91 -3.29
C THR A 110 20.44 4.51 -2.73
N GLY A 111 19.56 4.01 -1.87
CA GLY A 111 19.71 2.71 -1.21
C GLY A 111 18.41 2.24 -0.53
N HIS A 112 18.43 0.97 -0.10
CA HIS A 112 17.34 0.34 0.64
C HIS A 112 17.11 1.02 2.00
N VAL A 113 15.86 1.36 2.30
CA VAL A 113 15.44 1.94 3.58
C VAL A 113 14.49 0.99 4.27
N ILE A 114 14.85 0.55 5.47
CA ILE A 114 14.01 -0.31 6.30
C ILE A 114 13.78 0.41 7.63
N THR A 115 12.53 0.67 7.97
CA THR A 115 12.13 1.25 9.25
C THR A 115 11.31 0.22 10.01
N ALA A 116 11.87 -0.30 11.11
CA ALA A 116 11.19 -1.24 12.00
C ALA A 116 11.22 -0.69 13.44
N ILE A 117 10.10 -0.14 13.91
CA ILE A 117 10.02 0.52 15.22
C ILE A 117 8.69 0.17 15.90
N ARG A 118 8.75 -0.08 17.21
CA ARG A 118 7.57 -0.26 18.05
C ARG A 118 7.19 1.05 18.74
N GLU A 119 5.92 1.40 18.67
CA GLU A 119 5.30 2.58 19.29
C GLU A 119 5.97 3.93 18.91
N PRO A 120 6.29 4.22 17.64
CA PRO A 120 6.80 5.54 17.28
C PRO A 120 5.67 6.58 17.27
N SER A 121 5.93 7.78 17.81
CA SER A 121 4.97 8.87 17.73
C SER A 121 4.77 9.34 16.29
N GLN A 122 5.87 9.54 15.54
CA GLN A 122 5.84 10.00 14.16
C GLN A 122 6.97 9.36 13.36
N VAL A 123 6.64 8.86 12.16
CA VAL A 123 7.61 8.39 11.16
C VAL A 123 7.38 9.17 9.88
N THR A 124 8.42 9.82 9.39
CA THR A 124 8.40 10.52 8.09
C THR A 124 9.56 10.03 7.24
N THR A 125 9.24 9.56 6.05
CA THR A 125 10.19 9.12 5.03
C THR A 125 10.04 10.01 3.81
N ASP A 126 11.09 10.73 3.44
CA ASP A 126 11.16 11.61 2.26
C ASP A 126 12.45 11.26 1.49
N LEU A 127 12.29 10.60 0.33
CA LEU A 127 13.41 10.10 -0.47
C LEU A 127 13.17 10.30 -1.97
N ARG A 128 14.28 10.39 -2.70
CA ARG A 128 14.29 10.45 -4.16
C ARG A 128 15.10 9.29 -4.71
N GLU A 129 14.51 8.58 -5.67
CA GLU A 129 15.06 7.43 -6.38
C GLU A 129 15.53 6.29 -5.43
N PRO A 130 14.75 5.90 -4.37
CA PRO A 130 15.13 4.76 -3.55
C PRO A 130 14.88 3.44 -4.30
N SER A 131 15.77 2.47 -4.10
CA SER A 131 15.56 1.13 -4.65
C SER A 131 14.40 0.41 -3.96
N GLN A 132 14.38 0.40 -2.63
CA GLN A 132 13.35 -0.26 -1.83
C GLN A 132 13.11 0.53 -0.55
N VAL A 133 11.85 0.68 -0.16
CA VAL A 133 11.44 1.25 1.13
C VAL A 133 10.49 0.26 1.82
N THR A 134 10.88 -0.21 3.00
CA THR A 134 10.05 -1.08 3.85
C THR A 134 9.79 -0.39 5.18
N THR A 135 8.52 -0.27 5.56
CA THR A 135 8.09 0.28 6.84
C THR A 135 7.26 -0.75 7.57
N ASP A 136 7.73 -1.21 8.73
CA ASP A 136 7.06 -2.17 9.62
C ASP A 136 6.94 -1.54 11.01
N LEU A 137 5.74 -1.10 11.39
CA LEU A 137 5.53 -0.42 12.67
C LEU A 137 4.31 -0.97 13.40
N ARG A 138 4.42 -0.98 14.73
CA ARG A 138 3.32 -1.29 15.63
C ARG A 138 2.93 -0.07 16.45
N GLU A 139 1.64 0.23 16.47
CA GLU A 139 1.01 1.33 17.20
C GLU A 139 1.62 2.73 16.87
N PRO A 140 1.91 3.07 15.59
CA PRO A 140 2.40 4.40 15.28
C PRO A 140 1.27 5.44 15.35
N SER A 141 1.53 6.63 15.89
CA SER A 141 0.49 7.68 15.85
C SER A 141 0.36 8.28 14.44
N GLN A 142 1.47 8.53 13.75
CA GLN A 142 1.46 9.06 12.38
C GLN A 142 2.60 8.48 11.53
N VAL A 143 2.27 8.08 10.31
CA VAL A 143 3.23 7.64 9.30
C VAL A 143 3.02 8.46 8.03
N THR A 144 4.08 9.08 7.52
CA THR A 144 4.07 9.85 6.28
C THR A 144 5.20 9.37 5.38
N THR A 145 4.85 8.94 4.17
CA THR A 145 5.80 8.47 3.16
C THR A 145 5.63 9.32 1.91
N ASP A 146 6.67 10.08 1.55
CA ASP A 146 6.75 10.90 0.33
C ASP A 146 7.96 10.42 -0.48
N LEU A 147 7.73 9.76 -1.62
CA LEU A 147 8.83 9.22 -2.43
C LEU A 147 8.67 9.55 -3.90
N ARG A 148 9.79 9.88 -4.53
CA ARG A 148 9.87 10.05 -5.98
C ARG A 148 10.69 8.94 -6.63
N GLU A 149 10.13 8.32 -7.65
CA GLU A 149 10.74 7.25 -8.45
C GLU A 149 11.22 6.04 -7.62
N PRO A 150 10.45 5.53 -6.62
CA PRO A 150 10.85 4.33 -5.88
C PRO A 150 10.66 3.07 -6.74
N SER A 151 11.57 2.10 -6.69
CA SER A 151 11.30 0.82 -7.36
C SER A 151 10.27 -0.01 -6.60
N GLN A 152 10.40 -0.13 -5.27
CA GLN A 152 9.44 -0.87 -4.44
C GLN A 152 9.18 -0.17 -3.11
N VAL A 153 7.91 -0.14 -2.69
CA VAL A 153 7.46 0.38 -1.40
C VAL A 153 6.57 -0.66 -0.73
N THR A 154 6.95 -1.07 0.48
CA THR A 154 6.17 -2.00 1.32
C THR A 154 5.87 -1.32 2.65
N THR A 155 4.60 -1.25 3.03
CA THR A 155 4.16 -0.69 4.31
C THR A 155 3.30 -1.73 5.01
N ASP A 156 3.74 -2.18 6.19
CA ASP A 156 3.03 -3.08 7.10
C ASP A 156 2.86 -2.37 8.44
N LEU A 157 1.63 -2.02 8.81
CA LEU A 157 1.38 -1.32 10.08
C LEU A 157 0.22 -1.95 10.85
N ARG A 158 0.43 -2.08 12.16
CA ARG A 158 -0.62 -2.49 13.09
C ARG A 158 -1.05 -1.34 13.99
N GLU A 159 -2.35 -1.11 14.06
CA GLU A 159 -3.01 -0.08 14.89
C GLU A 159 -2.47 1.36 14.63
N PRO A 160 -2.23 1.81 13.37
CA PRO A 160 -1.80 3.17 13.12
C PRO A 160 -2.97 4.16 13.29
N SER A 161 -2.74 5.34 13.88
CA SER A 161 -3.80 6.36 13.92
C SER A 161 -3.96 7.06 12.56
N GLN A 162 -2.85 7.42 11.89
CA GLN A 162 -2.89 8.08 10.59
C GLN A 162 -1.74 7.58 9.69
N VAL A 163 -2.08 7.26 8.44
CA VAL A 163 -1.13 6.87 7.39
C VAL A 163 -1.35 7.74 6.16
N THR A 164 -0.29 8.38 5.68
CA THR A 164 -0.30 9.17 4.45
C THR A 164 0.83 8.72 3.55
N THR A 165 0.50 8.34 2.32
CA THR A 165 1.45 7.88 1.31
C THR A 165 1.27 8.71 0.05
N ASP A 166 2.31 9.44 -0.36
CA ASP A 166 2.40 10.22 -1.60
C ASP A 166 3.57 9.68 -2.41
N LEU A 167 3.31 9.05 -3.55
CA LEU A 167 4.38 8.48 -4.40
C LEU A 167 4.24 8.91 -5.85
N ARG A 168 5.36 9.29 -6.44
CA ARG A 168 5.45 9.57 -7.87
C ARG A 168 6.29 8.53 -8.59
N GLU A 169 5.73 7.98 -9.66
CA GLU A 169 6.35 6.98 -10.55
C GLU A 169 6.87 5.72 -9.79
N PRO A 170 6.13 5.13 -8.83
CA PRO A 170 6.57 3.90 -8.18
C PRO A 170 6.39 2.69 -9.10
N SER A 171 7.34 1.73 -9.11
CA SER A 171 7.10 0.49 -9.86
C SER A 171 6.14 -0.44 -9.12
N GLN A 172 6.30 -0.64 -7.81
CA GLN A 172 5.42 -1.49 -7.00
C GLN A 172 5.15 -0.88 -5.63
N VAL A 173 3.89 -0.91 -5.20
CA VAL A 173 3.43 -0.44 -3.89
C VAL A 173 2.57 -1.52 -3.25
N THR A 174 2.96 -1.96 -2.06
CA THR A 174 2.21 -2.90 -1.23
C THR A 174 1.93 -2.26 0.12
N THR A 175 0.66 -2.20 0.51
CA THR A 175 0.21 -1.67 1.81
C THR A 175 -0.64 -2.72 2.50
N ASP A 176 -0.24 -3.13 3.69
CA ASP A 176 -0.98 -4.02 4.60
C ASP A 176 -1.18 -3.26 5.92
N LEU A 177 -2.42 -2.95 6.28
CA LEU A 177 -2.72 -2.25 7.53
C LEU A 177 -3.83 -2.94 8.31
N ARG A 178 -3.59 -3.11 9.60
CA ARG A 178 -4.60 -3.61 10.53
C ARG A 178 -5.05 -2.53 11.50
N GLU A 179 -6.36 -2.35 11.61
CA GLU A 179 -7.05 -1.40 12.50
C GLU A 179 -6.57 0.07 12.32
N PRO A 180 -6.37 0.60 11.09
CA PRO A 180 -5.98 1.99 10.90
C PRO A 180 -7.17 2.94 11.13
N SER A 181 -6.97 4.07 11.80
CA SER A 181 -8.07 5.06 11.91
C SER A 181 -8.25 5.86 10.60
N GLN A 182 -7.16 6.29 9.97
CA GLN A 182 -7.23 7.04 8.70
C GLN A 182 -6.08 6.64 7.77
N VAL A 183 -6.42 6.36 6.51
CA VAL A 183 -5.46 6.05 5.43
C VAL A 183 -5.71 6.99 4.26
N THR A 184 -4.65 7.65 3.80
CA THR A 184 -4.67 8.48 2.58
C THR A 184 -3.52 8.08 1.67
N THR A 185 -3.86 7.72 0.44
CA THR A 185 -2.90 7.28 -0.58
C THR A 185 -3.09 8.11 -1.84
N ASP A 186 -2.05 8.81 -2.28
CA ASP A 186 -1.98 9.57 -3.52
C ASP A 186 -0.81 9.02 -4.34
N LEU A 187 -1.09 8.36 -5.47
CA LEU A 187 -0.03 7.84 -6.34
C LEU A 187 -0.19 8.29 -7.78
N ARG A 188 0.93 8.72 -8.35
CA ARG A 188 1.00 9.09 -9.76
C ARG A 188 1.86 8.13 -10.55
N GLU A 189 1.31 7.63 -11.65
CA GLU A 189 1.95 6.71 -12.60
C GLU A 189 2.50 5.41 -11.94
N PRO A 190 1.78 4.74 -11.01
CA PRO A 190 2.26 3.49 -10.43
C PRO A 190 2.10 2.33 -11.43
N SER A 191 3.07 1.41 -11.51
CA SER A 191 2.88 0.21 -12.32
C SER A 191 1.96 -0.81 -11.62
N GLN A 192 2.15 -1.07 -10.33
CA GLN A 192 1.33 -2.00 -9.55
C GLN A 192 1.06 -1.47 -8.14
N VAL A 193 -0.21 -1.54 -7.72
CA VAL A 193 -0.66 -1.17 -6.38
C VAL A 193 -1.46 -2.32 -5.78
N THR A 194 -1.04 -2.79 -4.61
CA THR A 194 -1.77 -3.78 -3.82
C THR A 194 -2.03 -3.18 -2.44
N THR A 195 -3.30 -3.16 -2.03
CA THR A 195 -3.74 -2.66 -0.72
C THR A 195 -4.60 -3.70 -0.02
N ASP A 196 -4.21 -4.08 1.18
CA ASP A 196 -4.97 -4.96 2.09
C ASP A 196 -5.19 -4.18 3.39
N LEU A 197 -6.45 -3.87 3.74
CA LEU A 197 -6.77 -3.19 5.00
C LEU A 197 -7.86 -3.93 5.76
N ARG A 198 -7.58 -4.17 7.03
CA ARG A 198 -8.55 -4.75 7.96
C ARG A 198 -9.01 -3.73 8.99
N GLU A 199 -10.33 -3.60 9.15
CA GLU A 199 -11.01 -2.71 10.10
C GLU A 199 -10.59 -1.22 9.98
N PRO A 200 -10.44 -0.63 8.76
CA PRO A 200 -10.10 0.79 8.65
C PRO A 200 -11.32 1.68 8.94
N SER A 201 -11.15 2.76 9.71
CA SER A 201 -12.27 3.69 9.88
C SER A 201 -12.50 4.57 8.65
N GLN A 202 -11.45 5.06 7.99
CA GLN A 202 -11.55 5.89 6.79
C GLN A 202 -10.39 5.61 5.83
N VAL A 203 -10.73 5.40 4.55
CA VAL A 203 -9.77 5.20 3.46
C VAL A 203 -10.06 6.19 2.35
N THR A 204 -9.02 6.87 1.86
CA THR A 204 -9.08 7.73 0.68
C THR A 204 -7.90 7.38 -0.23
N THR A 205 -8.21 7.01 -1.46
CA THR A 205 -7.22 6.61 -2.46
C THR A 205 -7.45 7.43 -3.73
N ASP A 206 -6.41 8.13 -4.18
CA ASP A 206 -6.36 8.85 -5.45
C ASP A 206 -5.20 8.27 -6.26
N LEU A 207 -5.49 7.64 -7.40
CA LEU A 207 -4.45 7.12 -8.29
C LEU A 207 -4.61 7.67 -9.70
N ARG A 208 -3.53 8.20 -10.23
CA ARG A 208 -3.45 8.67 -11.61
C ARG A 208 -2.57 7.76 -12.44
N GLU A 209 -3.08 7.33 -13.59
CA GLU A 209 -2.39 6.50 -14.57
C GLU A 209 -1.85 5.15 -14.01
N PRO A 210 -2.57 4.42 -13.13
CA PRO A 210 -2.08 3.13 -12.64
C PRO A 210 -2.22 2.04 -13.72
N SER A 211 -1.23 1.17 -13.86
CA SER A 211 -1.40 -0.01 -14.73
C SER A 211 -2.28 -1.08 -14.08
N GLN A 212 -2.02 -1.44 -12.82
CA GLN A 212 -2.80 -2.44 -12.10
C GLN A 212 -3.05 -2.03 -10.64
N VAL A 213 -4.31 -2.16 -10.20
CA VAL A 213 -4.73 -1.89 -8.83
C VAL A 213 -5.52 -3.08 -8.29
N THR A 214 -5.09 -3.60 -7.15
CA THR A 214 -5.80 -4.63 -6.38
C THR A 214 -6.04 -4.11 -4.97
N THR A 215 -7.30 -4.13 -4.54
CA THR A 215 -7.70 -3.67 -3.21
C THR A 215 -8.55 -4.73 -2.52
N ASP A 216 -8.16 -5.12 -1.32
CA ASP A 216 -8.91 -6.00 -0.42
C ASP A 216 -9.19 -5.23 0.88
N LEU A 217 -10.47 -5.05 1.24
CA LEU A 217 -10.85 -4.35 2.48
C LEU A 217 -11.90 -5.15 3.27
N CYS A 218 -11.62 -5.34 4.55
CA CYS A 218 -12.52 -6.03 5.49
C CYS A 218 -12.97 -5.08 6.60
N GLU A 219 -14.28 -4.97 6.82
CA GLU A 219 -14.92 -4.12 7.84
C GLU A 219 -14.59 -2.60 7.81
N PRO A 220 -14.46 -1.94 6.63
CA PRO A 220 -14.25 -0.50 6.54
C PRO A 220 -15.51 0.32 6.85
N SER A 221 -15.36 1.42 7.58
CA SER A 221 -16.50 2.34 7.82
C SER A 221 -16.76 3.31 6.65
N LYS A 222 -15.72 3.84 6.01
CA LYS A 222 -15.89 4.73 4.85
C LYS A 222 -14.72 4.63 3.88
N ILE A 223 -15.04 4.46 2.60
CA ILE A 223 -14.08 4.39 1.50
C ILE A 223 -14.40 5.43 0.44
N THR A 224 -13.37 6.07 -0.07
CA THR A 224 -13.43 6.91 -1.28
C THR A 224 -12.25 6.56 -2.17
N VAL A 225 -12.54 6.18 -3.42
CA VAL A 225 -11.55 5.83 -4.43
C VAL A 225 -11.79 6.70 -5.66
N ASP A 226 -10.75 7.39 -6.11
CA ASP A 226 -10.72 8.15 -7.36
C ASP A 226 -9.57 7.59 -8.22
N LEU A 227 -9.88 7.08 -9.42
CA LEU A 227 -8.87 6.59 -10.35
C LEU A 227 -9.03 7.24 -11.72
N HIS A 228 -7.93 7.78 -12.24
CA HIS A 228 -7.87 8.35 -13.58
C HIS A 228 -6.97 7.52 -14.49
N GLU A 229 -7.49 7.10 -15.65
CA GLU A 229 -6.75 6.36 -16.69
C GLU A 229 -6.07 5.08 -16.17
N SER A 230 -6.86 4.05 -15.85
CA SER A 230 -6.32 2.77 -15.35
C SER A 230 -6.44 1.63 -16.36
N SER A 231 -5.50 0.68 -16.36
CA SER A 231 -5.65 -0.52 -17.21
C SER A 231 -6.50 -1.59 -16.55
N GLN A 232 -6.23 -1.92 -15.28
CA GLN A 232 -6.99 -2.95 -14.56
C GLN A 232 -7.19 -2.57 -13.09
N VAL A 233 -8.43 -2.69 -12.63
CA VAL A 233 -8.84 -2.44 -11.25
C VAL A 233 -9.64 -3.62 -10.75
N THR A 234 -9.20 -4.21 -9.64
CA THR A 234 -9.91 -5.25 -8.90
C THR A 234 -10.11 -4.79 -7.46
N ALA A 235 -11.35 -4.84 -6.97
CA ALA A 235 -11.68 -4.56 -5.59
C ALA A 235 -12.55 -5.70 -5.01
N ASP A 236 -12.16 -6.21 -3.85
CA ASP A 236 -12.91 -7.18 -3.05
C ASP A 236 -13.13 -6.57 -1.67
N LEU A 237 -14.38 -6.24 -1.33
CA LEU A 237 -14.68 -5.51 -0.09
C LEU A 237 -15.82 -6.18 0.70
N HIS A 238 -15.59 -6.41 1.99
CA HIS A 238 -16.52 -7.13 2.87
C HIS A 238 -16.99 -6.26 4.06
N GLU A 239 -18.29 -6.29 4.39
CA GLU A 239 -18.91 -5.62 5.55
C GLU A 239 -18.70 -4.09 5.57
N LEU A 240 -19.30 -3.39 4.60
CA LEU A 240 -19.02 -1.96 4.34
C LEU A 240 -20.16 -1.06 4.85
N SER A 241 -19.81 0.07 5.47
CA SER A 241 -20.82 1.10 5.77
C SER A 241 -21.05 2.08 4.62
N GLN A 242 -19.99 2.58 3.96
CA GLN A 242 -20.13 3.50 2.83
C GLN A 242 -18.95 3.40 1.86
N VAL A 243 -19.25 3.25 0.58
CA VAL A 243 -18.27 3.25 -0.52
C VAL A 243 -18.64 4.28 -1.58
N THR A 244 -17.65 5.04 -2.01
CA THR A 244 -17.74 5.93 -3.17
C THR A 244 -16.57 5.66 -4.11
N VAL A 245 -16.86 5.38 -5.37
CA VAL A 245 -15.86 5.10 -6.42
C VAL A 245 -16.13 6.04 -7.60
N ASP A 246 -15.14 6.82 -8.01
CA ASP A 246 -15.13 7.61 -9.27
C ASP A 246 -13.98 7.08 -10.13
N LEU A 247 -14.28 6.48 -11.29
CA LEU A 247 -13.27 6.01 -12.23
C LEU A 247 -13.44 6.65 -13.60
N ARG A 248 -12.35 7.20 -14.14
CA ARG A 248 -12.32 7.81 -15.47
C ARG A 248 -11.41 7.03 -16.39
N GLU A 249 -11.96 6.63 -17.53
CA GLU A 249 -11.29 5.90 -18.61
C GLU A 249 -10.61 4.58 -18.15
N PRO A 250 -11.21 3.74 -17.27
CA PRO A 250 -10.61 2.46 -16.95
C PRO A 250 -10.80 1.45 -18.09
N SER A 251 -9.78 0.65 -18.39
CA SER A 251 -9.94 -0.42 -19.40
C SER A 251 -10.74 -1.60 -18.85
N GLN A 252 -10.45 -2.05 -17.64
CA GLN A 252 -11.17 -3.16 -16.99
C GLN A 252 -11.37 -2.89 -15.50
N VAL A 253 -12.61 -3.08 -15.03
CA VAL A 253 -13.00 -2.92 -13.63
C VAL A 253 -13.75 -4.16 -13.18
N THR A 254 -13.30 -4.77 -12.09
CA THR A 254 -13.99 -5.87 -11.40
C THR A 254 -14.18 -5.47 -9.95
N VAL A 255 -15.42 -5.51 -9.48
CA VAL A 255 -15.78 -5.15 -8.11
C VAL A 255 -16.65 -6.26 -7.53
N ASP A 256 -16.24 -6.82 -6.40
CA ASP A 256 -16.99 -7.79 -5.61
C ASP A 256 -17.23 -7.19 -4.22
N LEU A 257 -18.49 -6.98 -3.83
CA LEU A 257 -18.85 -6.40 -2.53
C LEU A 257 -19.88 -7.27 -1.79
N CYS A 258 -19.59 -7.56 -0.53
CA CYS A 258 -20.50 -8.26 0.37
C CYS A 258 -21.00 -7.36 1.51
N GLU A 259 -22.33 -7.35 1.71
CA GLU A 259 -23.03 -6.61 2.76
C GLU A 259 -22.76 -5.09 2.85
N PRO A 260 -22.75 -4.33 1.74
CA PRO A 260 -22.52 -2.89 1.80
C PRO A 260 -23.81 -2.11 2.12
N SER A 261 -23.75 -1.19 3.09
CA SER A 261 -24.90 -0.34 3.42
C SER A 261 -25.20 0.71 2.33
N LYS A 262 -24.16 1.36 1.77
CA LYS A 262 -24.33 2.36 0.71
C LYS A 262 -23.17 2.33 -0.27
N ILE A 263 -23.50 2.24 -1.55
CA ILE A 263 -22.55 2.28 -2.66
C ILE A 263 -22.92 3.40 -3.62
N THR A 264 -21.93 4.19 -4.01
CA THR A 264 -22.02 5.12 -5.12
C THR A 264 -20.86 4.87 -6.07
N VAL A 265 -21.16 4.58 -7.33
CA VAL A 265 -20.18 4.32 -8.39
C VAL A 265 -20.45 5.27 -9.54
N ASP A 266 -19.44 6.04 -9.94
CA ASP A 266 -19.45 6.91 -11.12
C ASP A 266 -18.34 6.43 -12.07
N LEU A 267 -18.70 5.97 -13.27
CA LEU A 267 -17.73 5.51 -14.27
C LEU A 267 -17.91 6.27 -15.58
N HIS A 268 -16.81 6.88 -16.04
CA HIS A 268 -16.75 7.59 -17.32
C HIS A 268 -15.88 6.83 -18.33
N GLU A 269 -16.44 6.49 -19.48
CA GLU A 269 -15.77 5.80 -20.60
C GLU A 269 -15.06 4.46 -20.25
N PRO A 270 -15.63 3.56 -19.41
CA PRO A 270 -14.96 2.29 -19.13
C PRO A 270 -15.08 1.31 -20.32
N SER A 271 -14.02 0.56 -20.62
CA SER A 271 -14.12 -0.49 -21.66
C SER A 271 -14.89 -1.73 -21.17
N GLN A 272 -14.63 -2.21 -19.96
CA GLN A 272 -15.33 -3.36 -19.38
C GLN A 272 -15.53 -3.16 -17.87
N VAL A 273 -16.76 -3.39 -17.40
CA VAL A 273 -17.11 -3.33 -15.98
C VAL A 273 -17.84 -4.62 -15.60
N THR A 274 -17.36 -5.28 -14.54
CA THR A 274 -18.04 -6.39 -13.89
C THR A 274 -18.25 -6.04 -12.42
N THR A 275 -19.47 -6.17 -11.94
CA THR A 275 -19.82 -5.86 -10.56
C THR A 275 -20.69 -6.97 -10.00
N ASP A 276 -20.28 -7.57 -8.89
CA ASP A 276 -21.05 -8.55 -8.12
C ASP A 276 -21.29 -7.96 -6.72
N LEU A 277 -22.56 -7.82 -6.33
CA LEU A 277 -22.94 -7.27 -5.01
C LEU A 277 -23.92 -8.20 -4.30
N CYS A 278 -23.56 -8.61 -3.09
CA CYS A 278 -24.42 -9.40 -2.22
C CYS A 278 -24.98 -8.55 -1.07
N GLU A 279 -26.31 -8.57 -0.92
CA GLU A 279 -27.09 -7.91 0.13
C GLU A 279 -26.84 -6.38 0.30
N PRO A 280 -26.76 -5.58 -0.78
CA PRO A 280 -26.54 -4.15 -0.63
C PRO A 280 -27.83 -3.43 -0.19
N SER A 281 -27.74 -2.52 0.79
CA SER A 281 -28.90 -1.72 1.19
C SER A 281 -29.24 -0.62 0.17
N GLN A 282 -28.25 0.10 -0.35
CA GLN A 282 -28.46 1.12 -1.39
C GLN A 282 -27.32 1.10 -2.40
N VAL A 283 -27.65 0.99 -3.69
CA VAL A 283 -26.73 1.08 -4.81
C VAL A 283 -27.13 2.24 -5.71
N THR A 284 -26.18 3.13 -5.98
CA THR A 284 -26.32 4.20 -6.98
C THR A 284 -25.18 4.11 -7.97
N THR A 285 -25.50 4.03 -9.26
CA THR A 285 -24.50 3.90 -10.32
C THR A 285 -24.77 4.93 -11.43
N ASP A 286 -23.79 5.77 -11.77
CA ASP A 286 -23.78 6.59 -13.00
C ASP A 286 -22.73 5.98 -13.95
N LEU A 287 -23.16 5.55 -15.15
CA LEU A 287 -22.25 5.01 -16.18
C LEU A 287 -22.40 5.81 -17.47
N ARG A 288 -21.29 6.35 -17.98
CA ARG A 288 -21.26 7.10 -19.24
C ARG A 288 -20.33 6.45 -20.24
N GLU A 289 -20.85 6.22 -21.44
CA GLU A 289 -20.11 5.67 -22.59
C GLU A 289 -19.37 4.32 -22.34
N PRO A 290 -19.86 3.38 -21.52
CA PRO A 290 -19.23 2.08 -21.37
C PRO A 290 -19.40 1.20 -22.62
N ARG A 291 -18.37 0.41 -22.94
CA ARG A 291 -18.49 -0.60 -24.01
C ARG A 291 -19.22 -1.86 -23.56
N GLN A 292 -18.91 -2.36 -22.37
CA GLN A 292 -19.52 -3.58 -21.80
C GLN A 292 -19.67 -3.45 -20.28
N VAL A 293 -20.86 -3.75 -19.78
CA VAL A 293 -21.16 -3.77 -18.34
C VAL A 293 -21.90 -5.06 -18.00
N THR A 294 -21.45 -5.75 -16.96
CA THR A 294 -22.15 -6.87 -16.33
C THR A 294 -22.32 -6.55 -14.86
N THR A 295 -23.55 -6.62 -14.36
CA THR A 295 -23.85 -6.31 -12.96
C THR A 295 -24.78 -7.37 -12.40
N ASP A 296 -24.33 -8.09 -11.37
CA ASP A 296 -25.11 -9.10 -10.66
C ASP A 296 -25.36 -8.60 -9.24
N LEU A 297 -26.62 -8.41 -8.85
CA LEU A 297 -27.01 -7.96 -7.51
C LEU A 297 -27.94 -8.98 -6.84
N HIS A 298 -27.56 -9.46 -5.66
CA HIS A 298 -28.36 -10.37 -4.84
C HIS A 298 -28.98 -9.64 -3.64
N GLU A 299 -30.30 -9.72 -3.50
CA GLU A 299 -31.10 -9.12 -2.42
C GLU A 299 -30.86 -7.60 -2.19
N PRO A 300 -30.79 -6.75 -3.23
CA PRO A 300 -30.62 -5.32 -3.01
C PRO A 300 -31.91 -4.66 -2.50
N SER A 301 -31.82 -3.82 -1.47
CA SER A 301 -32.99 -3.07 -1.00
C SER A 301 -33.38 -1.94 -1.96
N GLN A 302 -32.42 -1.15 -2.43
CA GLN A 302 -32.67 -0.07 -3.40
C GLN A 302 -31.53 0.02 -4.43
N VAL A 303 -31.90 0.04 -5.71
CA VAL A 303 -30.97 0.22 -6.83
C VAL A 303 -31.41 1.42 -7.66
N THR A 304 -30.50 2.36 -7.90
CA THR A 304 -30.66 3.47 -8.84
C THR A 304 -29.51 3.43 -9.83
N ALA A 305 -29.80 3.40 -11.12
CA ALA A 305 -28.79 3.39 -12.17
C ALA A 305 -29.12 4.40 -13.26
N ASP A 306 -28.19 5.32 -13.53
CA ASP A 306 -28.25 6.29 -14.61
C ASP A 306 -27.23 5.89 -15.67
N LEU A 307 -27.70 5.51 -16.85
CA LEU A 307 -26.87 4.88 -17.87
C LEU A 307 -26.97 5.62 -19.21
N HIS A 308 -25.84 6.16 -19.69
CA HIS A 308 -25.76 7.02 -20.88
C HIS A 308 -24.85 6.42 -21.97
N GLU A 309 -25.32 6.41 -23.22
CA GLU A 309 -24.56 6.01 -24.42
C GLU A 309 -23.92 4.60 -24.33
N LEU A 310 -24.73 3.63 -23.90
CA LEU A 310 -24.27 2.25 -23.66
C LEU A 310 -24.14 1.43 -24.95
N SER A 311 -23.05 0.66 -25.09
CA SER A 311 -22.93 -0.34 -26.16
C SER A 311 -23.60 -1.69 -25.80
N GLN A 312 -23.22 -2.30 -24.68
CA GLN A 312 -23.78 -3.59 -24.21
C GLN A 312 -23.84 -3.61 -22.68
N VAL A 313 -25.01 -3.88 -22.12
CA VAL A 313 -25.21 -4.00 -20.67
C VAL A 313 -26.05 -5.23 -20.34
N THR A 314 -25.60 -5.99 -19.35
CA THR A 314 -26.34 -7.09 -18.73
C THR A 314 -26.46 -6.80 -17.23
N VAL A 315 -27.67 -6.85 -16.70
CA VAL A 315 -27.93 -6.69 -15.26
C VAL A 315 -28.79 -7.86 -14.78
N ASP A 316 -28.31 -8.69 -13.85
CA ASP A 316 -29.10 -9.70 -13.12
C ASP A 316 -29.40 -9.16 -11.71
N LEU A 317 -30.68 -8.98 -11.39
CA LEU A 317 -31.14 -8.57 -10.05
C LEU A 317 -32.01 -9.67 -9.45
N ARG A 318 -31.58 -10.21 -8.31
CA ARG A 318 -32.32 -11.23 -7.56
C ARG A 318 -32.91 -10.64 -6.30
N GLU A 319 -34.21 -10.82 -6.13
CA GLU A 319 -34.99 -10.37 -4.97
C GLU A 319 -34.87 -8.85 -4.67
N PRO A 320 -34.85 -7.94 -5.67
CA PRO A 320 -34.75 -6.52 -5.39
C PRO A 320 -36.06 -5.96 -4.83
N SER A 321 -35.96 -5.13 -3.77
CA SER A 321 -37.14 -4.43 -3.24
C SER A 321 -37.57 -3.25 -4.13
N GLN A 322 -36.62 -2.41 -4.55
CA GLN A 322 -36.89 -1.27 -5.44
C GLN A 322 -35.75 -1.07 -6.45
N VAL A 323 -36.11 -0.92 -7.73
CA VAL A 323 -35.17 -0.66 -8.82
C VAL A 323 -35.65 0.53 -9.65
N THR A 324 -34.78 1.50 -9.86
CA THR A 324 -34.97 2.61 -10.79
C THR A 324 -33.80 2.63 -11.77
N VAL A 325 -34.09 2.61 -13.06
CA VAL A 325 -33.06 2.70 -14.11
C VAL A 325 -33.46 3.79 -15.10
N ASP A 326 -32.60 4.78 -15.29
CA ASP A 326 -32.70 5.75 -16.39
C ASP A 326 -31.72 5.38 -17.50
N LEU A 327 -32.23 5.29 -18.72
CA LEU A 327 -31.52 4.80 -19.89
C LEU A 327 -31.57 5.83 -21.01
N CYS A 328 -30.42 6.42 -21.33
CA CYS A 328 -30.25 7.36 -22.43
C CYS A 328 -29.40 6.73 -23.55
N GLU A 329 -29.97 6.62 -24.75
CA GLU A 329 -29.27 6.18 -25.96
C GLU A 329 -28.58 4.79 -25.92
N PRO A 330 -29.17 3.74 -25.32
CA PRO A 330 -28.49 2.44 -25.30
C PRO A 330 -28.68 1.65 -26.60
N SER A 331 -27.61 0.96 -27.00
CA SER A 331 -27.59 0.04 -28.15
C SER A 331 -28.24 -1.31 -27.81
N LYS A 332 -27.76 -2.01 -26.78
CA LYS A 332 -28.28 -3.31 -26.30
C LYS A 332 -28.25 -3.40 -24.79
N ILE A 333 -29.40 -3.65 -24.17
CA ILE A 333 -29.51 -3.91 -22.74
C ILE A 333 -30.35 -5.15 -22.50
N THR A 334 -29.86 -6.03 -21.62
CA THR A 334 -30.60 -7.11 -21.01
C THR A 334 -30.68 -6.86 -19.51
N VAL A 335 -31.89 -6.85 -18.96
CA VAL A 335 -32.12 -6.78 -17.50
C VAL A 335 -32.95 -7.99 -17.10
N ASP A 336 -32.36 -8.87 -16.31
CA ASP A 336 -33.01 -10.05 -15.77
C ASP A 336 -33.38 -9.77 -14.30
N LEU A 337 -34.65 -9.97 -13.98
CA LEU A 337 -35.22 -9.63 -12.67
C LEU A 337 -35.88 -10.88 -12.09
N HIS A 338 -35.33 -11.43 -11.01
CA HIS A 338 -35.92 -12.53 -10.27
C HIS A 338 -36.62 -12.01 -9.02
N GLU A 339 -37.91 -12.29 -8.85
CA GLU A 339 -38.67 -12.01 -7.62
C GLU A 339 -38.58 -10.54 -7.15
N SER A 340 -38.86 -9.60 -8.07
CA SER A 340 -38.82 -8.15 -7.79
C SER A 340 -40.16 -7.59 -7.25
N SER A 341 -40.08 -6.61 -6.34
CA SER A 341 -41.27 -5.92 -5.81
C SER A 341 -41.68 -4.69 -6.62
N GLN A 342 -40.76 -3.76 -6.87
CA GLN A 342 -41.03 -2.52 -7.64
C GLN A 342 -39.88 -2.21 -8.59
N VAL A 343 -40.21 -1.99 -9.87
CA VAL A 343 -39.22 -1.72 -10.91
C VAL A 343 -39.74 -0.63 -11.84
N THR A 344 -39.00 0.46 -11.92
CA THR A 344 -39.23 1.60 -12.83
C THR A 344 -38.06 1.68 -13.80
N VAL A 345 -38.35 1.78 -15.10
CA VAL A 345 -37.35 1.93 -16.14
C VAL A 345 -37.78 3.08 -17.04
N ASP A 346 -37.06 4.19 -16.96
CA ASP A 346 -37.22 5.35 -17.83
C ASP A 346 -36.26 5.24 -19.02
N ARG A 347 -36.75 5.60 -20.21
CA ARG A 347 -36.06 5.30 -21.47
C ARG A 347 -36.16 6.49 -22.40
N HIS A 348 -35.01 7.05 -22.77
CA HIS A 348 -34.90 8.10 -23.77
C HIS A 348 -34.12 7.56 -24.97
N GLU A 349 -34.83 7.36 -26.09
CA GLU A 349 -34.29 6.91 -27.39
C GLU A 349 -33.47 5.61 -27.32
N SER A 350 -34.04 4.46 -27.75
CA SER A 350 -33.32 3.19 -27.63
C SER A 350 -33.59 2.21 -28.76
N SER A 351 -32.56 1.44 -29.12
CA SER A 351 -32.59 0.51 -30.24
C SER A 351 -33.11 -0.89 -29.86
N GLN A 352 -32.62 -1.50 -28.77
CA GLN A 352 -33.01 -2.86 -28.33
C GLN A 352 -32.84 -3.04 -26.82
N VAL A 353 -33.95 -3.22 -26.08
CA VAL A 353 -33.91 -3.60 -24.65
C VAL A 353 -34.84 -4.75 -24.35
N MET A 354 -34.30 -5.72 -23.64
CA MET A 354 -34.98 -6.91 -23.13
C MET A 354 -35.02 -6.82 -21.61
N VAL A 355 -36.22 -6.97 -21.03
CA VAL A 355 -36.40 -7.03 -19.58
C VAL A 355 -37.17 -8.30 -19.29
N ASP A 356 -36.48 -9.30 -18.75
CA ASP A 356 -37.08 -10.59 -18.40
C ASP A 356 -37.40 -10.59 -16.90
N ARG A 357 -38.66 -10.85 -16.57
CA ARG A 357 -39.15 -10.93 -15.19
C ARG A 357 -39.52 -12.36 -14.87
N HIS A 358 -38.80 -12.95 -13.93
CA HIS A 358 -39.11 -14.20 -13.27
C HIS A 358 -39.72 -13.88 -11.90
N GLY A 359 -40.71 -14.65 -11.45
CA GLY A 359 -41.37 -14.39 -10.17
C GLY A 359 -41.99 -15.64 -9.60
#